data_AF-A0A935WKR3-F1
#
_entry.id   AF-A0A935WKR3-F1
#
_cell.length_a   1.000
_cell.length_b   1.000
_cell.length_c   1.000
_cell.angle_alpha   90.00
_cell.angle_beta   90.00
_cell.angle_gamma   90.00
#
_symmetry.space_group_name_H-M   'P 1'
#
loop_
_entity.id
_entity.type
_entity.pdbx_description
1 polymer ?
#
loop_
_entity_poly.entity_id
_entity_poly.type
_entity_poly.pdbx_seq_one_letter_code
_entity_poly.pdbx_strand_id
1 'polypeptide(L)'
;MAPLPTLRVFFDPGAGTCLWAVDAAARAEFGYAVALAALPVSAETRAAGEALVAEFDTSIDLDDPGGPSPWGTERRAAFDAAMRAFVATLRRELAGRYTLLE
;
A
#
# COMPACT_ATOMS: atom_id res chain seq x y z
N MET A 1 15.85 -11.22 -20.57
CA MET A 1 15.63 -10.62 -19.24
C MET A 1 14.48 -11.35 -18.59
N ALA A 2 14.62 -11.77 -17.33
CA ALA A 2 13.47 -12.23 -16.56
C ALA A 2 12.53 -11.03 -16.31
N PRO A 3 11.20 -11.25 -16.22
CA PRO A 3 10.28 -10.18 -15.87
C PRO A 3 10.61 -9.62 -14.48
N LEU A 4 10.36 -8.32 -14.28
CA LEU A 4 10.52 -7.69 -12.97
C LEU A 4 9.50 -8.28 -11.98
N PRO A 5 9.86 -8.51 -10.71
CA PRO A 5 8.92 -8.96 -9.69
C PRO A 5 7.74 -7.99 -9.54
N THR A 6 6.56 -8.56 -9.30
CA THR A 6 5.30 -7.83 -9.28
C THR A 6 4.77 -7.66 -7.86
N LEU A 7 4.46 -6.42 -7.49
CA LEU A 7 3.84 -6.04 -6.23
C LEU A 7 2.45 -5.44 -6.50
N ARG A 8 1.50 -5.69 -5.61
CA ARG A 8 0.16 -5.09 -5.65
C ARG A 8 0.01 -4.11 -4.50
N VAL A 9 -0.51 -2.92 -4.81
CA VAL A 9 -0.97 -1.96 -3.82
C VAL A 9 -2.40 -2.29 -3.46
N PHE A 10 -2.65 -2.66 -2.21
CA PHE A 10 -4.00 -2.94 -1.71
C PHE A 10 -4.02 -2.68 -0.20
N PHE A 11 -4.97 -1.88 0.26
CA PHE A 11 -5.11 -1.56 1.68
C PHE A 11 -6.11 -2.52 2.32
N ASP A 12 -5.69 -3.15 3.41
CA ASP A 12 -6.52 -4.07 4.20
C ASP A 12 -6.43 -3.64 5.68
N PRO A 13 -7.55 -3.34 6.35
CA PRO A 13 -7.51 -2.80 7.71
C PRO A 13 -6.85 -3.75 8.69
N GLY A 14 -5.89 -3.24 9.46
CA GLY A 14 -5.12 -4.02 10.44
C GLY A 14 -3.99 -4.85 9.84
N ALA A 15 -3.78 -4.83 8.52
CA ALA A 15 -2.69 -5.58 7.89
C ALA A 15 -1.29 -5.01 8.17
N GLY A 16 -1.19 -3.72 8.54
CA GLY A 16 0.09 -3.05 8.81
C GLY A 16 0.97 -2.81 7.57
N THR A 17 0.49 -3.14 6.37
CA THR A 17 1.10 -2.79 5.08
C THR A 17 0.02 -2.60 4.02
N CYS A 18 0.40 -1.93 2.92
CA CYS A 18 -0.42 -1.80 1.72
C CYS A 18 0.17 -2.53 0.50
N LEU A 19 1.24 -3.31 0.67
CA LEU A 19 1.97 -3.94 -0.44
C LEU A 19 2.02 -5.46 -0.33
N TRP A 20 1.76 -6.13 -1.45
CA TRP A 20 1.62 -7.58 -1.52
C TRP A 20 2.39 -8.18 -2.68
N ALA A 21 3.14 -9.25 -2.44
CA ALA A 21 3.87 -9.96 -3.47
C ALA A 21 2.93 -10.82 -4.34
N VAL A 22 2.93 -10.55 -5.64
CA VAL A 22 2.00 -11.17 -6.60
C VAL A 22 2.58 -12.44 -7.19
N ASP A 23 3.79 -12.37 -7.74
CA ASP A 23 4.44 -13.47 -8.44
C ASP A 23 5.47 -14.21 -7.57
N ALA A 24 5.96 -15.34 -8.09
CA ALA A 24 6.93 -16.17 -7.38
C ALA A 24 8.27 -15.45 -7.11
N ALA A 25 8.67 -14.51 -7.97
CA ALA A 25 9.91 -13.76 -7.79
C ALA A 25 9.79 -12.79 -6.61
N ALA A 26 8.69 -12.03 -6.54
CA ALA A 26 8.42 -11.14 -5.42
C ALA A 26 8.22 -11.92 -4.12
N ARG A 27 7.56 -13.09 -4.20
CA ARG A 27 7.36 -13.96 -3.03
C ARG A 27 8.63 -14.59 -2.50
N ALA A 28 9.57 -14.92 -3.37
CA ALA A 28 10.87 -15.41 -2.96
C ALA A 28 11.68 -14.33 -2.22
N GLU A 29 11.48 -13.06 -2.56
CA GLU A 29 12.16 -11.93 -1.95
C GLU A 29 11.53 -11.48 -0.63
N PHE A 30 10.19 -11.40 -0.57
CA PHE A 30 9.49 -10.75 0.54
C PHE A 30 8.49 -11.64 1.31
N GLY A 31 8.19 -12.85 0.83
CA GLY A 31 7.03 -13.61 1.31
C GLY A 31 5.73 -13.08 0.70
N TYR A 32 4.64 -12.93 1.48
CA TYR A 32 3.36 -12.43 0.94
C TYR A 32 3.13 -10.95 1.21
N ALA A 33 3.17 -10.54 2.47
CA ALA A 33 3.09 -9.14 2.89
C ALA A 33 4.46 -8.46 2.73
N VAL A 34 4.51 -7.32 2.05
CA VAL A 34 5.75 -6.59 1.78
C VAL A 34 5.81 -5.35 2.66
N ALA A 35 6.78 -5.29 3.56
CA ALA A 35 7.01 -4.09 4.36
C ALA A 35 7.58 -2.96 3.48
N LEU A 36 7.04 -1.74 3.60
CA LEU A 36 7.62 -0.55 2.93
C LEU A 36 9.08 -0.33 3.30
N ALA A 37 9.49 -0.78 4.50
CA ALA A 37 10.87 -0.74 4.95
C ALA A 37 11.84 -1.63 4.16
N ALA A 38 11.34 -2.69 3.52
CA ALA A 38 12.13 -3.61 2.72
C ALA A 38 12.37 -3.12 1.29
N LEU A 39 11.65 -2.08 0.85
CA LEU A 39 11.75 -1.55 -0.50
C LEU A 39 12.80 -0.43 -0.61
N PRO A 40 13.46 -0.29 -1.76
CA PRO A 40 14.46 0.75 -2.01
C PRO A 40 13.78 2.08 -2.39
N VAL A 41 12.91 2.57 -1.50
CA VAL A 41 12.17 3.84 -1.61
C VAL A 41 12.74 4.89 -0.66
N SER A 42 12.44 6.15 -0.91
CA SER A 42 12.82 7.25 -0.04
C SER A 42 12.18 7.15 1.35
N ALA A 43 12.79 7.80 2.35
CA ALA A 43 12.23 7.85 3.70
C ALA A 43 10.88 8.58 3.71
N GLU A 44 10.72 9.60 2.87
CA GLU A 44 9.47 10.33 2.69
C GLU A 44 8.37 9.43 2.12
N THR A 45 8.66 8.67 1.06
CA THR A 45 7.69 7.72 0.47
C THR A 45 7.30 6.64 1.47
N ARG A 46 8.25 6.12 2.24
CA ARG A 46 7.97 5.15 3.31
C ARG A 46 7.02 5.74 4.36
N ALA A 47 7.34 6.90 4.91
CA ALA A 47 6.52 7.55 5.92
C ALA A 47 5.11 7.88 5.39
N ALA A 48 4.99 8.31 4.13
CA ALA A 48 3.70 8.55 3.50
C ALA A 48 2.86 7.27 3.39
N GLY A 49 3.46 6.14 3.00
CA GLY A 49 2.76 4.86 2.92
C GLY A 49 2.33 4.34 4.30
N GLU A 50 3.20 4.44 5.31
CA GLU A 50 2.88 4.08 6.70
C GLU A 50 1.74 4.93 7.26
N ALA A 51 1.75 6.24 6.99
CA ALA A 51 0.67 7.15 7.37
C ALA A 51 -0.66 6.80 6.69
N LEU A 52 -0.64 6.42 5.41
CA LEU A 52 -1.84 5.98 4.70
C LEU A 52 -2.39 4.67 5.26
N VAL A 53 -1.53 3.71 5.61
CA VAL A 53 -1.97 2.45 6.24
C VAL A 53 -2.64 2.75 7.58
N ALA A 54 -1.98 3.53 8.44
CA ALA A 54 -2.52 3.92 9.74
C ALA A 54 -3.82 4.72 9.63
N GLU A 55 -3.94 5.59 8.62
CA GLU A 55 -5.18 6.28 8.33
C GLU A 55 -6.27 5.29 7.90
N PHE A 56 -6.00 4.41 6.94
CA PHE A 56 -6.97 3.44 6.43
C PHE A 56 -7.50 2.49 7.51
N ASP A 57 -6.70 2.16 8.52
CA ASP A 57 -7.16 1.38 9.68
C ASP A 57 -8.31 2.08 10.43
N THR A 58 -8.36 3.41 10.41
CA THR A 58 -9.48 4.18 10.97
C THR A 58 -10.73 4.20 10.09
N SER A 59 -10.70 3.54 8.93
CA SER A 59 -11.86 3.41 8.04
C SER A 59 -12.82 2.29 8.44
N ILE A 60 -12.45 1.49 9.44
CA ILE A 60 -13.31 0.52 10.12
C ILE A 60 -13.56 0.99 11.54
N ASP A 61 -14.81 0.89 11.98
CA ASP A 61 -15.16 0.95 13.39
C ASP A 61 -14.88 -0.43 14.01
N LEU A 62 -13.92 -0.51 14.94
CA LEU A 62 -13.56 -1.79 15.57
C LEU A 62 -14.63 -2.27 16.56
N ASP A 63 -15.47 -1.37 17.07
CA ASP A 63 -16.58 -1.71 17.97
C ASP A 63 -17.80 -2.23 17.17
N ASP A 64 -17.91 -1.87 15.88
CA ASP A 64 -18.90 -2.40 14.93
C ASP A 64 -18.31 -2.63 13.52
N PRO A 65 -17.49 -3.68 13.34
CA PRO A 65 -16.77 -3.91 12.08
C PRO A 65 -17.69 -4.33 10.92
N GLY A 66 -18.92 -4.76 11.21
CA GLY A 66 -19.94 -5.02 10.19
C GLY A 66 -20.76 -3.79 9.82
N GLY A 67 -20.60 -2.70 10.58
CA GLY A 67 -21.28 -1.43 10.39
C GLY A 67 -20.73 -0.59 9.24
N PRO A 68 -21.34 0.58 8.98
CA PRO A 68 -20.82 1.51 7.99
C PRO A 68 -19.45 2.06 8.42
N SER A 69 -18.59 2.33 7.44
CA SER A 69 -17.33 3.02 7.69
C SER A 69 -17.55 4.34 8.43
N PRO A 70 -16.76 4.67 9.48
CA PRO A 70 -16.83 5.97 10.16
C PRO A 70 -16.37 7.14 9.28
N TRP A 71 -15.80 6.85 8.11
CA TRP A 71 -15.41 7.88 7.16
C TRP A 71 -16.61 8.44 6.39
N GLY A 72 -16.78 9.75 6.49
CA GLY A 72 -17.61 10.50 5.56
C GLY A 72 -16.98 10.60 4.16
N THR A 73 -17.79 11.06 3.20
CA THR A 73 -17.40 11.20 1.78
C THR A 73 -16.17 12.07 1.57
N GLU A 74 -16.05 13.18 2.29
CA GLU A 74 -14.91 14.11 2.17
C GLU A 74 -13.60 13.43 2.58
N ARG A 75 -13.60 12.69 3.69
CA ARG A 75 -12.42 11.98 4.17
C ARG A 75 -12.02 10.86 3.22
N ARG A 76 -12.99 10.11 2.69
CA ARG A 76 -12.73 9.09 1.67
C ARG A 76 -12.13 9.69 0.39
N ALA A 77 -12.65 10.83 -0.07
CA ALA A 77 -12.10 11.52 -1.23
C ALA A 77 -10.66 12.05 -0.99
N ALA A 78 -10.37 12.57 0.21
CA ALA A 78 -9.03 12.99 0.60
C ALA A 78 -8.06 11.81 0.61
N PHE A 79 -8.46 10.68 1.19
CA PHE A 79 -7.67 9.45 1.19
C PHE A 79 -7.40 8.94 -0.23
N ASP A 80 -8.43 8.87 -1.10
CA ASP A 80 -8.27 8.42 -2.48
C ASP A 80 -7.29 9.29 -3.26
N ALA A 81 -7.30 10.62 -3.03
CA ALA A 81 -6.35 11.53 -3.64
C ALA A 81 -4.92 11.29 -3.15
N ALA A 82 -4.75 11.12 -1.83
CA ALA A 82 -3.45 10.83 -1.23
C ALA A 82 -2.89 9.47 -1.66
N MET A 83 -3.73 8.43 -1.73
CA MET A 83 -3.39 7.10 -2.23
C MET A 83 -2.89 7.17 -3.68
N ARG A 84 -3.59 7.87 -4.58
CA ARG A 84 -3.16 8.03 -5.98
C ARG A 84 -1.81 8.74 -6.09
N ALA A 85 -1.59 9.79 -5.28
CA ALA A 85 -0.31 10.50 -5.26
C ALA A 85 0.84 9.62 -4.75
N PHE A 86 0.58 8.82 -3.71
CA PHE A 86 1.52 7.84 -3.17
C PHE A 86 1.88 6.78 -4.21
N VAL A 87 0.89 6.15 -4.86
CA VAL A 87 1.12 5.14 -5.90
C VAL A 87 1.91 5.70 -7.07
N ALA A 88 1.61 6.93 -7.51
CA ALA A 88 2.36 7.58 -8.58
C ALA A 88 3.84 7.78 -8.20
N THR A 89 4.11 8.17 -6.95
CA THR A 89 5.47 8.32 -6.43
C THR A 89 6.17 6.97 -6.33
N LEU A 90 5.50 5.96 -5.76
CA LEU A 90 6.03 4.61 -5.61
C LEU A 90 6.40 3.99 -6.97
N ARG A 91 5.55 4.19 -7.98
CA ARG A 91 5.81 3.74 -9.36
C ARG A 91 7.07 4.34 -9.95
N ARG A 92 7.34 5.63 -9.69
CA ARG A 92 8.56 6.28 -10.16
C ARG A 92 9.80 5.76 -9.44
N GLU A 93 9.74 5.61 -8.13
CA GLU A 93 10.90 5.17 -7.33
C GLU A 93 11.27 3.70 -7.59
N LEU A 94 10.27 2.85 -7.86
CA LEU A 94 10.47 1.42 -8.12
C LEU A 94 10.64 1.08 -9.61
N ALA A 95 10.59 2.08 -10.50
CA ALA A 95 10.70 1.88 -11.93
C ALA A 95 11.99 1.13 -12.29
N GLY A 96 11.85 0.07 -13.10
CA GLY A 96 12.98 -0.77 -13.52
C GLY A 96 13.44 -1.81 -12.50
N ARG A 97 12.84 -1.85 -11.29
CA ARG A 97 13.08 -2.91 -10.29
C ARG A 97 11.86 -3.76 -10.02
N TYR A 98 10.67 -3.15 -9.98
CA TYR A 98 9.41 -3.84 -9.72
C TYR A 98 8.31 -3.37 -10.67
N THR A 99 7.32 -4.23 -10.88
CA THR A 99 6.05 -3.88 -11.50
C THR A 99 5.01 -3.63 -10.41
N LEU A 100 4.25 -2.54 -10.50
CA LEU A 100 3.16 -2.23 -9.56
C LEU A 100 1.79 -2.48 -10.19
N LEU A 101 0.94 -3.22 -9.47
CA LEU A 101 -0.49 -3.35 -9.73
C LEU A 101 -1.29 -2.53 -8.70
N GLU A 102 -2.40 -1.96 -9.13
CA GLU A 102 -3.39 -1.24 -8.31
C GLU A 102 -4.65 -2.09 -8.17
#